data_AF-A0A1E8GLW1-F1
#
_entry.id   AF-A0A1E8GLW1-F1
#
_cell.length_a   1.000
_cell.length_b   1.000
_cell.length_c   1.000
_cell.angle_alpha   90.00
_cell.angle_beta   90.00
_cell.angle_gamma   90.00
#
_symmetry.space_group_name_H-M   'P 1'
#
loop_
_entity.id
_entity.type
_entity.pdbx_description
1 polymer ?
#
loop_
_entity_poly.entity_id
_entity_poly.type
_entity_poly.pdbx_seq_one_letter_code
_entity_poly.pdbx_strand_id
1 'polypeptide(L)'
;MAIAQTSIWVSIIFTVLYIVTIYFTNRKVPNAQYYLFIFISVIIIFVGIYNYRYLGKITPYNYDTLSMLTYIVGNISFVAFVVPYVYSIVKLLRGDNAQKIPIIIVSLLLLILLWWLWMVMFTGIFIGFV
;
A
#
# COMPACT_ATOMS: atom_id res chain seq x y z
N MET A 1 21.95 -17.65 -5.50
CA MET A 1 20.76 -17.94 -6.32
C MET A 1 19.50 -18.19 -5.48
N ALA A 2 19.54 -19.02 -4.43
CA ALA A 2 18.37 -19.29 -3.58
C ALA A 2 17.75 -18.04 -2.90
N ILE A 3 18.58 -17.10 -2.42
CA ILE A 3 18.13 -15.85 -1.77
C ILE A 3 17.41 -14.91 -2.76
N ALA A 4 17.80 -14.91 -4.03
CA ALA A 4 17.15 -14.10 -5.05
C ALA A 4 15.78 -14.69 -5.46
N GLN A 5 15.69 -16.02 -5.57
CA GLN A 5 14.42 -16.70 -5.86
C GLN A 5 13.41 -16.53 -4.73
N THR A 6 13.81 -16.63 -3.46
CA THR A 6 12.90 -16.38 -2.34
C THR A 6 12.36 -14.95 -2.36
N SER A 7 13.19 -13.95 -2.68
CA SER A 7 12.75 -12.55 -2.77
C SER A 7 11.76 -12.28 -3.92
N ILE A 8 11.88 -12.97 -5.06
CA ILE A 8 10.87 -12.90 -6.15
C ILE A 8 9.52 -13.39 -5.65
N TRP A 9 9.48 -14.58 -5.05
CA TRP A 9 8.24 -15.17 -4.56
C TRP A 9 7.59 -14.32 -3.47
N VAL A 10 8.38 -13.72 -2.56
CA VAL A 10 7.85 -12.76 -1.58
C VAL A 10 7.19 -11.57 -2.26
N SER A 11 7.83 -10.97 -3.28
CA SER A 11 7.24 -9.81 -3.99
C SER A 11 5.95 -10.16 -4.75
N ILE A 12 5.87 -11.36 -5.34
CA ILE A 12 4.68 -11.84 -6.04
C ILE A 12 3.55 -12.10 -5.04
N ILE A 13 3.84 -12.83 -3.95
CA ILE A 13 2.84 -13.12 -2.89
C ILE A 13 2.33 -11.81 -2.29
N PHE A 14 3.21 -10.86 -2.01
CA PHE A 14 2.83 -9.53 -1.54
C PHE A 14 1.91 -8.82 -2.53
N THR A 15 2.21 -8.87 -3.83
CA THR A 15 1.38 -8.25 -4.87
C THR A 15 -0.02 -8.86 -4.87
N VAL A 16 -0.13 -10.19 -4.83
CA VAL A 16 -1.42 -10.89 -4.79
C VAL A 16 -2.20 -10.51 -3.54
N LEU A 17 -1.56 -10.54 -2.36
CA LEU A 17 -2.18 -10.14 -1.10
C LEU A 17 -2.67 -8.70 -1.16
N TYR A 18 -1.85 -7.77 -1.65
CA TYR A 18 -2.23 -6.37 -1.81
C TYR A 18 -3.46 -6.23 -2.71
N ILE A 19 -3.48 -6.86 -3.89
CA ILE A 19 -4.63 -6.83 -4.82
C ILE A 19 -5.90 -7.34 -4.14
N VAL A 20 -5.80 -8.46 -3.42
CA VAL A 20 -6.93 -9.06 -2.69
C VAL A 20 -7.43 -8.11 -1.60
N THR A 21 -6.52 -7.53 -0.81
CA THR A 21 -6.89 -6.58 0.25
C THR A 21 -7.59 -5.36 -0.33
N ILE A 22 -7.00 -4.69 -1.33
CA ILE A 22 -7.61 -3.48 -1.89
C ILE A 22 -8.97 -3.79 -2.50
N TYR A 23 -9.16 -4.95 -3.14
CA TYR A 23 -10.45 -5.36 -3.68
C TYR A 23 -11.51 -5.46 -2.57
N PHE A 24 -11.21 -6.15 -1.47
CA PHE A 24 -12.15 -6.29 -0.37
C PHE A 24 -12.45 -4.99 0.37
N THR A 25 -11.45 -4.13 0.57
CA THR A 25 -11.63 -2.83 1.24
C THR A 25 -12.47 -1.88 0.39
N ASN A 26 -12.34 -1.95 -0.94
CA ASN A 26 -12.95 -1.00 -1.85
C ASN A 26 -14.25 -1.46 -2.50
N ARG A 27 -14.62 -2.74 -2.46
CA ARG A 27 -15.85 -3.27 -3.10
C ARG A 27 -17.16 -2.55 -2.76
N LYS A 28 -17.22 -1.82 -1.63
CA LYS A 28 -18.41 -1.08 -1.16
C LYS A 28 -18.38 0.41 -1.50
N VAL A 29 -17.31 0.90 -2.11
CA VAL A 29 -17.15 2.31 -2.49
C VAL A 29 -17.64 2.49 -3.93
N PRO A 30 -18.43 3.55 -4.23
CA PRO A 30 -18.82 3.86 -5.59
C PRO A 30 -17.59 4.10 -6.49
N ASN A 31 -17.65 3.66 -7.75
CA ASN A 31 -16.54 3.78 -8.73
C ASN A 31 -15.25 3.02 -8.34
N ALA A 32 -15.34 2.06 -7.42
CA ALA A 32 -14.24 1.22 -6.96
C ALA A 32 -13.39 0.59 -8.04
N GLN A 33 -14.06 0.09 -9.07
CA GLN A 33 -13.42 -0.71 -10.10
C GLN A 33 -12.39 0.09 -10.91
N TYR A 34 -12.69 1.36 -11.21
CA TYR A 34 -11.82 2.21 -12.03
C TYR A 34 -10.51 2.57 -11.31
N TYR A 35 -10.59 2.95 -10.04
CA TYR A 35 -9.38 3.28 -9.29
C TYR A 35 -8.59 2.04 -8.85
N LEU A 36 -9.27 0.90 -8.60
CA LEU A 36 -8.60 -0.37 -8.31
C LEU A 36 -7.64 -0.74 -9.45
N PHE A 37 -8.07 -0.60 -10.70
CA PHE A 37 -7.24 -0.89 -11.86
C PHE A 37 -5.94 -0.07 -11.89
N ILE A 38 -6.02 1.22 -11.51
CA ILE A 38 -4.86 2.11 -11.45
C ILE A 38 -3.85 1.63 -10.40
N PHE A 39 -4.30 1.35 -9.17
CA PHE A 39 -3.41 0.89 -8.10
C PHE A 39 -2.81 -0.49 -8.37
N ILE A 40 -3.59 -1.40 -8.97
CA ILE A 40 -3.10 -2.71 -9.43
C ILE A 40 -2.02 -2.53 -10.50
N SER A 41 -2.23 -1.64 -11.46
CA SER A 41 -1.23 -1.38 -12.51
C SER A 41 0.06 -0.79 -11.94
N VAL A 42 -0.05 0.16 -11.01
CA VAL A 42 1.11 0.78 -10.33
C VAL A 42 1.93 -0.28 -9.60
N ILE A 43 1.31 -1.17 -8.82
CA ILE A 43 2.05 -2.18 -8.06
C ILE A 43 2.70 -3.22 -8.98
N ILE A 44 2.03 -3.64 -10.06
CA ILE A 44 2.57 -4.60 -11.03
C ILE A 44 3.79 -4.01 -11.74
N ILE A 45 3.70 -2.75 -12.19
CA ILE A 45 4.82 -2.05 -12.85
C ILE A 45 6.00 -1.93 -11.88
N PHE A 46 5.75 -1.51 -10.63
CA PHE A 46 6.78 -1.39 -9.61
C PHE A 46 7.48 -2.73 -9.35
N VAL A 47 6.71 -3.81 -9.15
CA VAL A 47 7.24 -5.15 -8.88
C VAL A 47 8.02 -5.69 -10.08
N GLY A 48 7.57 -5.38 -11.30
CA GLY A 48 8.33 -5.68 -12.52
C GLY A 48 9.68 -4.97 -12.57
N ILE A 49 9.71 -3.67 -12.28
CA ILE A 49 10.95 -2.88 -12.22
C ILE A 49 11.87 -3.39 -11.11
N TYR A 50 11.34 -3.66 -9.92
CA TYR A 50 12.07 -4.21 -8.77
C TYR A 50 12.76 -5.52 -9.13
N ASN A 51 12.01 -6.49 -9.65
CA ASN A 51 12.53 -7.80 -9.99
C ASN A 51 13.54 -7.76 -11.15
N TYR A 52 13.34 -6.88 -12.14
CA TYR A 52 14.24 -6.76 -13.28
C TYR A 52 15.56 -6.04 -12.94
N ARG A 53 15.50 -4.93 -12.19
CA ARG A 53 16.65 -4.03 -11.97
C ARG A 53 17.37 -4.22 -10.64
N TYR A 54 16.66 -4.57 -9.57
CA TYR A 54 17.19 -4.42 -8.20
C TYR A 54 17.34 -5.74 -7.44
N LEU A 55 16.56 -6.77 -7.79
CA LEU A 55 16.61 -8.07 -7.15
C LEU A 55 18.01 -8.70 -7.20
N GLY A 56 18.59 -8.95 -6.01
CA GLY A 56 19.93 -9.55 -5.87
C GLY A 56 21.08 -8.66 -6.35
N LYS A 57 20.81 -7.38 -6.67
CA LYS A 57 21.77 -6.40 -7.19
C LYS A 57 21.71 -5.08 -6.41
N ILE A 58 21.21 -5.07 -5.17
CA ILE A 58 21.20 -3.89 -4.33
C ILE A 58 22.64 -3.54 -3.96
N THR A 59 23.07 -2.35 -4.35
CA THR A 59 24.41 -1.78 -4.11
C THR A 59 24.21 -0.36 -3.54
N PRO A 60 25.21 0.22 -2.85
CA PRO A 60 25.09 1.58 -2.31
C PRO A 60 24.64 2.61 -3.37
N TYR A 61 25.08 2.47 -4.62
CA TYR A 61 24.76 3.38 -5.72
C TYR A 61 23.30 3.34 -6.19
N ASN A 62 22.63 2.20 -6.05
CA ASN A 62 21.23 2.05 -6.49
C ASN A 62 20.24 1.97 -5.32
N TYR A 63 20.75 1.87 -4.08
CA TYR A 63 19.97 1.90 -2.85
C TYR A 63 19.16 3.17 -2.71
N ASP A 64 19.78 4.34 -2.88
CA ASP A 64 19.09 5.64 -2.74
C ASP A 64 17.95 5.79 -3.75
N THR A 65 18.18 5.34 -4.99
CA THR A 65 17.16 5.35 -6.05
C THR A 65 16.02 4.39 -5.72
N LEU A 66 16.33 3.16 -5.29
CA LEU A 66 15.33 2.17 -4.89
C LEU A 66 14.53 2.63 -3.67
N SER A 67 15.20 3.27 -2.70
CA SER A 67 14.59 3.82 -1.50
C SER A 67 13.59 4.92 -1.81
N MET A 68 13.99 5.89 -2.65
CA MET A 68 13.11 6.93 -3.14
C MET A 68 11.90 6.35 -3.87
N LEU A 69 12.11 5.37 -4.75
CA LEU A 69 11.05 4.77 -5.56
C LEU A 69 10.09 3.95 -4.68
N THR A 70 10.61 3.20 -3.71
CA THR A 70 9.82 2.45 -2.71
C THR A 70 8.99 3.39 -1.84
N TYR A 71 9.56 4.53 -1.42
CA TYR A 71 8.82 5.55 -0.66
C TYR A 71 7.67 6.15 -1.47
N ILE A 72 7.91 6.52 -2.73
CA ILE A 72 6.88 7.11 -3.61
C ILE A 72 5.76 6.10 -3.87
N VAL A 73 6.11 4.88 -4.30
CA VAL A 73 5.12 3.84 -4.62
C VAL A 73 4.40 3.38 -3.35
N GLY A 74 5.08 3.31 -2.20
CA GLY A 74 4.48 3.01 -0.90
C GLY A 74 3.38 4.01 -0.55
N ASN A 75 3.63 5.31 -0.74
CA ASN A 75 2.61 6.34 -0.49
C ASN A 75 1.45 6.29 -1.49
N ILE A 76 1.74 6.12 -2.79
CA ILE A 76 0.69 6.03 -3.82
C ILE A 76 -0.21 4.81 -3.56
N SER A 77 0.39 3.66 -3.30
CA SER A 77 -0.33 2.41 -3.03
C SER A 77 -1.16 2.47 -1.75
N PHE A 78 -0.79 3.32 -0.78
CA PHE A 78 -1.58 3.55 0.43
C PHE A 78 -2.90 4.29 0.17
N VAL A 79 -2.97 5.13 -0.86
CA VAL A 79 -4.19 5.92 -1.18
C VAL A 79 -5.41 5.01 -1.39
N ALA A 80 -5.20 3.78 -1.88
CA ALA A 80 -6.25 2.77 -2.01
C ALA A 80 -6.95 2.41 -0.68
N PHE A 81 -6.29 2.61 0.47
CA PHE A 81 -6.88 2.43 1.80
C PHE A 81 -7.51 3.71 2.36
N VAL A 82 -7.04 4.89 1.92
CA VAL A 82 -7.57 6.19 2.35
C VAL A 82 -8.98 6.42 1.82
N VAL A 83 -9.22 6.09 0.54
CA VAL A 83 -10.53 6.28 -0.13
C VAL A 83 -11.71 5.67 0.65
N PRO A 84 -11.69 4.37 1.05
CA PRO A 84 -12.78 3.77 1.80
C PRO A 84 -12.92 4.34 3.22
N TYR A 85 -11.82 4.80 3.83
CA TYR A 85 -11.84 5.50 5.11
C TYR A 85 -12.56 6.85 5.01
N VAL A 86 -12.21 7.66 4.01
CA VAL A 86 -12.87 8.95 3.75
C VAL A 86 -14.35 8.74 3.47
N TYR A 87 -14.70 7.75 2.63
CA TYR A 87 -16.09 7.40 2.35
C TYR A 87 -16.87 7.04 3.64
N SER A 88 -16.25 6.28 4.54
CA SER A 88 -16.86 5.90 5.83
C SER A 88 -17.08 7.11 6.74
N ILE A 89 -16.11 8.04 6.80
CA ILE A 89 -16.22 9.29 7.56
C ILE A 89 -17.37 10.16 7.01
N VAL A 90 -17.45 10.32 5.69
CA VAL A 90 -18.54 11.09 5.05
C VAL A 90 -19.91 10.49 5.38
N LYS A 91 -20.03 9.16 5.40
CA LYS A 91 -21.28 8.49 5.78
C LYS A 91 -21.63 8.70 7.25
N LEU A 92 -20.65 8.65 8.14
CA LEU A 92 -20.82 8.93 9.58
C LEU A 92 -21.30 10.36 9.84
N LEU A 93 -20.74 11.34 9.13
CA LEU A 93 -21.12 12.75 9.24
C LEU A 93 -22.59 12.98 8.88
N ARG A 94 -23.12 12.21 7.92
CA ARG A 94 -24.53 12.28 7.48
C ARG A 94 -25.53 11.54 8.37
N GLY A 95 -25.09 10.64 9.24
CA GLY A 95 -25.98 9.94 10.19
C GLY A 95 -26.42 10.86 11.33
N ASP A 96 -27.16 10.36 12.34
CA ASP A 96 -27.58 11.13 13.53
C ASP A 96 -26.95 10.65 14.84
N ASN A 97 -25.74 10.07 14.76
CA ASN A 97 -25.01 9.61 15.92
C ASN A 97 -24.52 10.75 16.84
N ALA A 98 -24.80 10.65 18.15
CA ALA A 98 -24.31 11.61 19.15
C ALA A 98 -22.77 11.56 19.32
N GLN A 99 -22.13 10.44 18.96
CA GLN A 99 -20.69 10.21 19.15
C GLN A 99 -19.86 10.38 17.85
N LYS A 100 -20.36 11.09 16.82
CA LYS A 100 -19.66 11.25 15.53
C LYS A 100 -18.24 11.79 15.67
N ILE A 101 -18.05 12.84 16.46
CA ILE A 101 -16.75 13.54 16.57
C ILE A 101 -15.67 12.62 17.19
N PRO A 102 -15.90 11.98 18.36
CA PRO A 102 -14.94 11.00 18.89
C PRO A 102 -14.61 9.87 17.91
N ILE A 103 -15.61 9.33 17.21
CA ILE A 103 -15.41 8.23 16.25
C ILE A 103 -14.51 8.69 15.08
N ILE A 104 -14.70 9.91 14.58
CA ILE A 104 -13.87 10.47 13.51
C ILE A 104 -12.42 10.64 13.97
N ILE A 105 -12.20 11.17 15.17
CA ILE A 105 -10.84 11.35 15.73
C ILE A 105 -10.12 10.00 15.84
N VAL A 106 -10.78 9.00 16.43
CA VAL A 106 -10.21 7.64 16.54
C VAL A 106 -9.94 7.04 15.16
N SER A 107 -10.85 7.24 14.20
CA SER A 107 -10.66 6.75 12.82
C SER A 107 -9.46 7.39 12.13
N LEU A 108 -9.22 8.68 12.33
CA LEU A 108 -8.06 9.39 11.77
C LEU A 108 -6.76 8.91 12.42
N LEU A 109 -6.73 8.71 13.74
CA LEU A 109 -5.57 8.15 14.44
C LEU A 109 -5.23 6.74 13.94
N LEU A 110 -6.25 5.89 13.74
CA LEU A 110 -6.09 4.56 13.17
C LEU A 110 -5.55 4.62 11.73
N LEU A 111 -6.01 5.58 10.92
CA LEU A 111 -5.51 5.74 9.55
C LEU A 111 -4.02 6.12 9.53
N ILE A 112 -3.59 7.01 10.42
CA ILE A 112 -2.17 7.40 10.55
C ILE A 112 -1.33 6.19 10.98
N LEU A 113 -1.80 5.41 11.96
CA LEU A 113 -1.12 4.19 12.40
C LEU A 113 -1.00 3.17 11.27
N LEU A 114 -2.09 2.97 10.50
CA LEU A 114 -2.10 2.08 9.33
C LEU A 114 -1.12 2.55 8.24
N TRP A 115 -1.04 3.87 8.00
CA TRP A 115 -0.06 4.42 7.06
C TRP A 115 1.36 4.12 7.49
N TRP A 116 1.68 4.35 8.77
CA TRP A 116 3.01 4.07 9.30
C TRP A 116 3.38 2.59 9.18
N LEU A 117 2.47 1.69 9.60
CA LEU A 117 2.65 0.24 9.46
C LEU A 117 2.82 -0.19 8.01
N TRP A 118 2.04 0.40 7.10
CA TRP A 118 2.15 0.16 5.67
C TRP A 118 3.54 0.54 5.14
N MET A 119 4.02 1.74 5.47
CA MET A 119 5.35 2.20 5.02
C MET A 119 6.48 1.34 5.57
N VAL A 120 6.42 0.94 6.85
CA VAL A 120 7.40 0.03 7.46
C VAL A 120 7.39 -1.33 6.78
N MET A 121 6.22 -1.93 6.59
CA MET A 121 6.09 -3.23 5.93
C MET A 121 6.54 -3.16 4.46
N PHE A 122 6.11 -2.15 3.72
CA PHE A 122 6.45 -1.97 2.30
C PHE A 122 7.97 -1.81 2.12
N THR A 123 8.58 -0.95 2.94
CA THR A 123 10.04 -0.76 2.94
C THR A 123 10.77 -2.05 3.32
N GLY A 124 10.32 -2.74 4.38
CA GLY A 124 10.93 -3.99 4.83
C GLY A 124 10.88 -5.10 3.78
N ILE A 125 9.83 -5.15 2.95
CA ILE A 125 9.69 -6.16 1.88
C ILE A 125 10.63 -5.88 0.69
N PHE A 126 10.74 -4.62 0.26
CA PHE A 126 11.45 -4.27 -0.99
C PHE A 126 12.89 -3.78 -0.78
N ILE A 127 13.22 -3.28 0.39
CA ILE A 127 14.58 -2.81 0.73
C ILE A 127 15.25 -3.75 1.74
N GLY A 128 14.46 -4.45 2.56
CA GLY A 128 14.94 -5.17 3.73
C GLY A 128 15.00 -4.28 4.97
N PHE A 129 15.07 -4.92 6.14
CA PHE A 129 15.57 -4.25 7.33
C PHE A 129 17.08 -4.16 7.17
N VAL A 130 17.61 -3.00 6.76
CA VAL A 130 19.04 -2.72 6.92
C VAL A 130 19.33 -2.56 8.40
#